data_AF-A0A175YC78-F1
#
_entry.id   AF-A0A175YC78-F1
#
_cell.length_a   1.000
_cell.length_b   1.000
_cell.length_c   1.000
_cell.angle_alpha   90.00
_cell.angle_beta   90.00
_cell.angle_gamma   90.00
#
_symmetry.space_group_name_H-M   'P 1'
#
loop_
_entity.id
_entity.type
_entity.pdbx_description
1 polymer ?
#
loop_
_entity_poly.entity_id
_entity_poly.type
_entity_poly.pdbx_seq_one_letter_code
_entity_poly.pdbx_strand_id
1 'polypeptide(L)'
;MDIYICNFEEAFNEPDPVEGLDKLMDPRLGDDHPIDSVRKLAQLARACTLENPQLQPSMRSIVVALMTLSSSTRDWDVGSFFENHDIVNLMFGI
;
A
#
# COMPACT_ATOMS: atom_id res chain seq x y z
N MET A 1 16.13 -0.54 19.14
CA MET A 1 15.01 -1.48 18.95
C MET A 1 14.45 -1.11 17.59
N ASP A 2 15.18 -1.54 16.58
CA ASP A 2 14.96 -1.16 15.19
C ASP A 2 13.81 -2.02 14.71
N ILE A 3 12.60 -1.48 14.86
CA ILE A 3 11.40 -2.03 14.21
C ILE A 3 11.76 -2.07 12.73
N TYR A 4 11.91 -3.29 12.20
CA TYR A 4 12.15 -3.61 10.79
C TYR A 4 11.56 -2.54 9.87
N ILE A 5 12.40 -1.62 9.38
CA ILE A 5 12.00 -0.73 8.30
C ILE A 5 12.04 -1.59 7.05
N CYS A 6 10.88 -2.08 6.62
CA CYS A 6 10.75 -2.64 5.28
C CYS A 6 11.00 -1.50 4.30
N ASN A 7 12.14 -1.55 3.59
CA ASN A 7 12.48 -0.53 2.59
C ASN A 7 11.65 -0.78 1.34
N PHE A 8 10.39 -0.32 1.34
CA PHE A 8 9.48 -0.49 0.22
C PHE A 8 10.07 0.06 -1.08
N GLU A 9 10.84 1.15 -1.03
CA GLU A 9 11.52 1.71 -2.20
C GLU A 9 12.45 0.70 -2.87
N GLU A 10 13.23 -0.07 -2.10
CA GLU A 10 14.13 -1.08 -2.65
C GLU A 10 13.35 -2.19 -3.37
N ALA A 11 12.29 -2.70 -2.75
CA ALA A 11 11.43 -3.72 -3.33
C ALA A 11 10.68 -3.23 -4.60
N PHE A 12 10.25 -1.97 -4.64
CA PHE A 12 9.55 -1.40 -5.80
C PHE A 12 10.48 -0.98 -6.94
N ASN A 13 11.77 -0.75 -6.67
CA ASN A 13 12.77 -0.40 -7.67
C ASN A 13 13.49 -1.62 -8.28
N GLU A 14 13.15 -2.83 -7.84
CA GLU A 14 13.69 -4.07 -8.38
C GLU A 14 13.24 -4.30 -9.85
N PRO A 15 14.08 -4.87 -10.74
CA PRO A 15 13.72 -5.06 -12.15
C PRO A 15 12.49 -5.95 -12.34
N ASP A 16 12.33 -6.93 -11.45
CA ASP A 16 11.11 -7.71 -11.29
C ASP A 16 10.38 -7.27 -10.01
N PRO A 17 9.26 -6.54 -10.13
CA PRO A 17 8.50 -6.08 -8.98
C PRO A 17 7.86 -7.23 -8.18
N VAL A 18 7.68 -8.42 -8.77
CA VAL A 18 7.19 -9.60 -8.05
C VAL A 18 8.27 -10.13 -7.11
N GLU A 19 9.50 -10.26 -7.61
CA GLU A 19 10.65 -10.71 -6.82
C GLU A 19 10.95 -9.76 -5.65
N GLY A 20 10.88 -8.45 -5.88
CA GLY A 20 11.07 -7.46 -4.83
C GLY A 20 10.00 -7.52 -3.73
N LEU A 21 8.73 -7.75 -4.11
CA LEU A 21 7.64 -7.91 -3.16
C LEU A 21 7.72 -9.23 -2.38
N ASP A 22 8.12 -10.33 -3.01
CA ASP A 22 8.32 -11.63 -2.35
C ASP A 22 9.34 -11.53 -1.21
N LYS A 23 10.39 -10.72 -1.36
CA LYS A 23 11.38 -10.47 -0.28
C LYS A 23 10.79 -9.78 0.94
N LEU A 24 9.68 -9.07 0.80
CA LEU A 24 8.97 -8.39 1.90
C LEU A 24 7.94 -9.29 2.57
N MET A 25 7.55 -10.41 1.95
CA MET A 25 6.52 -11.29 2.47
C MET A 25 7.04 -12.13 3.62
N ASP A 26 6.21 -12.29 4.66
CA ASP A 26 6.53 -13.19 5.77
C ASP A 26 6.59 -14.64 5.22
N PRO A 27 7.73 -15.34 5.29
CA PRO A 27 7.87 -16.69 4.74
C PRO A 27 6.89 -17.70 5.35
N ARG A 28 6.32 -17.39 6.53
CA ARG A 28 5.32 -18.23 7.20
C ARG A 28 3.93 -18.15 6.57
N LEU A 29 3.68 -17.16 5.71
CA LEU A 29 2.40 -17.02 4.98
C LEU A 29 2.25 -18.06 3.86
N GLY A 30 3.35 -18.70 3.41
CA GLY A 30 3.34 -19.60 2.26
C GLY A 30 2.97 -18.89 0.96
N ASP A 31 2.78 -19.64 -0.13
CA ASP A 31 2.59 -19.10 -1.49
C ASP A 31 1.13 -18.75 -1.83
N ASP A 32 0.21 -18.78 -0.85
CA ASP A 32 -1.24 -18.64 -1.09
C ASP A 32 -1.74 -17.18 -1.03
N HIS A 33 -0.91 -16.24 -1.49
CA HIS A 33 -1.22 -14.82 -1.48
C HIS A 33 -1.26 -14.26 -2.90
N PRO A 34 -2.40 -13.69 -3.35
CA PRO A 34 -2.47 -13.06 -4.66
C PRO A 34 -1.48 -11.89 -4.73
N ILE A 35 -0.52 -11.96 -5.67
CA ILE A 35 0.53 -10.95 -5.83
C ILE A 35 -0.02 -9.54 -6.03
N ASP A 36 -1.18 -9.43 -6.68
CA ASP A 36 -1.89 -8.18 -6.83
C ASP A 36 -2.25 -7.58 -5.48
N SER A 37 -2.85 -8.35 -4.58
CA SER A 37 -3.23 -7.92 -3.23
C SER A 37 -2.01 -7.53 -2.40
N VAL A 38 -0.90 -8.26 -2.53
CA VAL A 38 0.37 -7.95 -1.87
C VAL A 38 0.94 -6.62 -2.33
N ARG A 39 1.07 -6.43 -3.66
CA ARG A 39 1.56 -5.18 -4.25
C ARG A 39 0.78 -3.98 -3.74
N LYS A 40 -0.53 -4.14 -3.78
CA LYS A 40 -1.54 -3.19 -3.35
C LYS A 40 -1.38 -2.84 -1.86
N LEU A 41 -1.24 -3.83 -0.97
CA LEU A 41 -1.01 -3.59 0.46
C LEU A 41 0.36 -2.94 0.73
N ALA A 42 1.41 -3.36 0.00
CA ALA A 42 2.75 -2.80 0.11
C ALA A 42 2.80 -1.33 -0.33
N GLN A 43 2.03 -0.94 -1.34
CA GLN A 43 1.90 0.46 -1.76
C GLN A 43 1.25 1.33 -0.67
N LEU A 44 0.21 0.82 0.01
CA LEU A 44 -0.40 1.50 1.16
C LEU A 44 0.60 1.64 2.32
N ALA A 45 1.33 0.57 2.64
CA ALA A 45 2.35 0.58 3.69
C ALA A 45 3.51 1.54 3.39
N ARG A 46 3.92 1.65 2.11
CA ARG A 46 4.90 2.65 1.66
C ARG A 46 4.39 4.07 1.90
N ALA A 47 3.15 4.38 1.53
CA ALA A 47 2.56 5.71 1.76
C ALA A 47 2.53 6.06 3.26
N CYS A 48 2.24 5.09 4.13
CA CYS A 48 2.26 5.27 5.59
C CYS A 48 3.66 5.49 6.19
N THR A 49 4.73 5.16 5.46
CA THR A 49 6.11 5.21 5.96
C THR A 49 6.97 6.28 5.29
N LEU A 50 6.36 7.17 4.50
CA LEU A 50 7.05 8.31 3.89
C LEU A 50 7.69 9.21 4.96
N GLU A 51 8.93 9.63 4.74
CA GLU A 51 9.66 10.49 5.68
C GLU A 51 8.96 11.82 5.93
N ASN A 52 8.31 12.37 4.90
CA ASN A 52 7.55 13.61 5.01
C ASN A 52 6.15 13.32 5.58
N PRO A 53 5.84 13.77 6.82
CA PRO A 53 4.55 13.48 7.45
C PRO A 53 3.36 14.08 6.72
N GLN A 54 3.57 15.15 5.93
CA GLN A 54 2.50 15.80 5.15
C GLN A 54 2.05 14.98 3.94
N LEU A 55 2.87 14.01 3.52
CA LEU A 55 2.54 13.08 2.43
C LEU A 55 1.98 11.76 2.96
N GLN A 56 2.07 11.51 4.27
CA GLN A 56 1.47 10.32 4.86
C GLN A 56 -0.06 10.42 4.85
N PRO A 57 -0.77 9.31 4.59
CA PRO A 57 -2.22 9.30 4.58
C PRO A 57 -2.82 9.47 5.98
N SER A 58 -4.00 10.07 6.03
CA SER A 58 -4.79 10.10 7.27
C SER A 58 -5.24 8.69 7.68
N MET A 59 -5.41 8.45 8.98
CA MET A 59 -5.97 7.18 9.48
C MET A 59 -7.32 6.82 8.87
N ARG A 60 -8.16 7.82 8.55
CA ARG A 60 -9.44 7.57 7.87
C ARG A 60 -9.21 7.03 6.45
N SER A 61 -8.30 7.63 5.69
CA SER A 61 -7.92 7.17 4.35
C SER A 61 -7.34 5.75 4.37
N ILE A 62 -6.51 5.44 5.37
CA ILE A 62 -5.95 4.09 5.57
C ILE A 62 -7.06 3.06 5.76
N VAL A 63 -8.03 3.34 6.65
CA VAL A 63 -9.14 2.41 6.91
C VAL A 63 -9.99 2.18 5.66
N VAL A 64 -10.29 3.23 4.90
CA VAL A 64 -11.04 3.12 3.63
C VAL A 64 -10.28 2.22 2.65
N ALA A 65 -8.98 2.46 2.45
CA ALA A 65 -8.15 1.65 1.55
C ALA A 65 -8.12 0.17 1.97
N LEU A 66 -7.98 -0.12 3.27
CA LEU A 66 -8.01 -1.48 3.80
C LEU A 66 -9.38 -2.16 3.60
N MET A 67 -10.48 -1.44 3.81
CA MET A 67 -11.83 -1.96 3.55
C MET A 67 -12.01 -2.31 2.07
N THR A 68 -11.57 -1.43 1.16
CA THR A 68 -11.60 -1.69 -0.29
C THR A 68 -10.74 -2.88 -0.69
N LEU A 69 -9.55 -3.03 -0.09
CA LEU A 69 -8.68 -4.18 -0.29
C LEU A 69 -9.33 -5.51 0.10
N SER A 70 -10.05 -5.49 1.22
CA SER A 70 -10.71 -6.69 1.76
C SER A 70 -11.97 -7.11 0.97
N SER A 71 -12.56 -6.23 0.16
CA SER A 71 -13.86 -6.44 -0.48
C SER A 71 -13.80 -7.04 -1.89
N SER A 72 -12.61 -7.46 -2.34
CA SER A 72 -12.40 -8.24 -3.58
C SER A 72 -12.87 -7.60 -4.89
N THR A 73 -13.28 -6.33 -4.89
CA THR A 73 -13.90 -5.70 -6.07
C THR A 73 -13.23 -4.38 -6.47
N ARG A 74 -12.85 -4.34 -7.75
CA ARG A 74 -12.46 -3.19 -8.60
C ARG A 74 -11.00 -2.77 -8.52
N ASP A 75 -10.45 -2.53 -9.70
CA ASP A 75 -9.16 -1.90 -9.96
C ASP A 75 -9.00 -0.64 -9.12
N TRP A 76 -8.29 -0.76 -8.01
CA TRP A 76 -7.95 0.35 -7.16
C TRP A 76 -6.55 0.81 -7.55
N ASP A 77 -6.45 2.03 -8.03
CA ASP A 77 -5.17 2.68 -8.29
C ASP A 77 -4.79 3.53 -7.08
N VAL A 78 -3.82 3.05 -6.29
CA VAL A 78 -3.23 3.77 -5.15
C VAL A 78 -2.81 5.17 -5.55
N GLY A 79 -2.24 5.34 -6.75
CA GLY A 79 -1.74 6.61 -7.26
C GLY A 79 -2.87 7.64 -7.29
N SER A 80 -3.99 7.27 -7.90
CA SER A 80 -5.19 8.13 -7.96
C SER A 80 -5.70 8.59 -6.58
N PHE A 81 -5.59 7.78 -5.53
CA PHE A 81 -6.09 8.11 -4.18
C PHE A 81 -5.22 9.12 -3.45
N PHE A 82 -3.91 9.06 -3.66
CA PHE A 82 -2.96 9.95 -2.97
C PHE A 82 -2.60 11.18 -3.82
N GLU A 83 -2.74 11.12 -5.14
CA GLU A 83 -2.50 12.25 -6.05
C GLU A 83 -3.73 13.14 -6.26
N ASN A 84 -4.96 12.61 -6.25
CA ASN A 84 -6.15 13.44 -6.41
C ASN A 84 -6.71 13.88 -5.06
N HIS A 85 -6.38 15.11 -4.67
CA HIS A 85 -7.05 15.84 -3.59
C HIS A 85 -8.59 15.93 -3.77
N ASP A 86 -9.10 15.65 -4.97
CA ASP A 86 -10.53 15.64 -5.30
C ASP A 86 -11.24 14.31 -5.01
N ILE A 87 -10.54 13.17 -5.09
CA ILE A 87 -11.13 11.84 -4.79
C ILE A 87 -11.20 11.62 -3.28
N VAL A 88 -10.22 12.12 -2.53
CA VAL A 88 -10.31 12.17 -1.05
C VAL A 88 -11.50 13.02 -0.59
N ASN A 89 -11.85 14.12 -1.28
CA ASN A 89 -13.06 14.90 -0.97
C ASN A 89 -14.35 14.13 -1.31
N LEU A 90 -14.38 13.42 -2.45
CA LEU A 90 -15.55 12.64 -2.88
C LEU A 90 -15.85 11.44 -1.96
N MET A 91 -14.82 10.82 -1.37
CA MET A 91 -14.98 9.72 -0.41
C MET A 91 -15.21 10.17 1.04
N PHE A 92 -14.92 11.43 1.38
CA PHE A 92 -15.13 11.98 2.72
C PHE A 92 -16.50 12.64 2.89
N GLY A 93 -17.28 12.85 1.81
CA GLY A 93 -18.62 13.44 1.88
C GLY A 93 -18.63 14.79 2.61
N ILE A 94 -17.60 15.60 2.35
CA ILE A 94 -17.48 16.99 2.83
C ILE A 94 -17.85 17.97 1.71
#